data_AF-B1VIC0-F1
#
_entry.id   AF-B1VIC0-F1
#
_cell.length_a   1.000
_cell.length_b   1.000
_cell.length_c   1.000
_cell.angle_alpha   90.00
_cell.angle_beta   90.00
_cell.angle_gamma   90.00
#
_symmetry.space_group_name_H-M   'P 1'
#
loop_
_entity.id
_entity.type
_entity.pdbx_description
1 polymer ?
#
loop_
_entity_poly.entity_id
_entity_poly.type
_entity_poly.pdbx_seq_one_letter_code
_entity_poly.pdbx_strand_id
1 'polypeptide(L)' 'MKLLNTQTVSVTYYYAKPGDPKDQPSGRAHVNFIWDHAKKKVIMDGNLPPRG' A
#
# COMPACT_ATOMS: atom_id res chain seq x y z
N MET A 1 -16.47 -1.05 16.65
CA MET A 1 -15.16 -0.44 16.98
C MET A 1 -14.11 -1.18 16.16
N LYS A 2 -13.51 -0.54 15.14
CA LYS A 2 -12.55 -1.19 14.24
C LYS A 2 -11.23 -1.31 15.02
N LEU A 3 -10.84 -2.52 15.39
CA LEU A 3 -9.53 -2.78 15.97
C LEU A 3 -8.49 -2.39 14.92
N LEU A 4 -7.94 -1.18 15.00
CA LEU A 4 -6.68 -0.85 14.34
C LEU A 4 -5.63 -1.64 15.09
N ASN A 5 -5.23 -2.78 14.53
CA ASN A 5 -4.04 -3.50 14.97
C ASN A 5 -2.92 -2.46 15.00
N THR A 6 -2.44 -2.09 16.18
CA THR A 6 -1.45 -1.00 16.40
C THR A 6 -0.08 -1.29 15.80
N GLN A 7 0.04 -2.41 15.07
CA GLN A 7 1.25 -2.92 14.46
C GLN A 7 1.15 -2.96 12.93
N THR A 8 0.01 -2.57 12.36
CA THR A 8 -0.24 -2.59 10.91
C THR A 8 -0.65 -1.21 10.41
N VAL A 9 0.07 -0.71 9.42
CA VAL A 9 -0.28 0.50 8.67
C VAL A 9 -0.71 0.08 7.27
N SER A 10 -1.95 0.39 6.90
CA SER A 10 -2.49 0.14 5.56
C SER A 10 -2.44 1.41 4.72
N VAL A 11 -1.76 1.35 3.57
CA VAL A 11 -1.66 2.45 2.61
C VAL A 11 -2.42 2.06 1.35
N THR A 12 -3.27 2.97 0.86
CA THR A 12 -3.88 2.85 -0.46
C THR A 12 -3.36 3.98 -1.33
N TYR A 13 -2.79 3.63 -2.48
CA TYR A 13 -2.27 4.59 -3.45
C TYR A 13 -3.08 4.49 -4.74
N TYR A 14 -3.50 5.64 -5.26
CA TYR A 14 -4.22 5.77 -6.52
C TYR A 14 -3.30 6.41 -7.56
N TYR A 15 -3.28 5.86 -8.77
CA TYR A 15 -2.37 6.29 -9.84
C TYR A 15 -3.04 6.20 -11.21
N ALA A 16 -2.61 7.04 -12.15
CA ALA A 16 -2.96 6.88 -13.56
C ALA A 16 -2.21 5.67 -14.13
N LYS A 17 -2.90 4.73 -14.75
CA LYS A 17 -2.23 3.60 -15.43
C LYS A 17 -1.46 4.10 -16.67
N PRO A 18 -0.46 3.35 -17.15
CA PRO A 18 0.18 3.66 -18.41
C PRO A 18 -0.84 3.80 -19.54
N GLY A 19 -0.84 4.94 -20.22
CA GLY A 19 -1.79 5.28 -21.28
C GLY A 19 -2.98 6.16 -20.84
N ASP A 20 -3.22 6.32 -19.54
CA ASP A 20 -4.30 7.18 -19.03
C ASP A 20 -3.86 8.63 -18.81
N PRO A 21 -4.81 9.60 -18.84
CA PRO A 21 -4.53 10.97 -18.43
C PRO A 21 -3.96 11.03 -16.99
N LYS A 22 -2.92 11.85 -16.78
CA LYS A 22 -2.21 11.94 -15.49
C LYS A 22 -3.09 12.37 -14.32
N ASP A 23 -4.16 13.11 -14.61
CA ASP A 23 -5.15 13.63 -13.67
C ASP A 23 -6.29 12.64 -13.39
N GLN A 24 -6.33 11.49 -14.07
CA GLN A 24 -7.35 10.47 -13.88
C GLN A 24 -6.76 9.18 -13.27
N PRO A 25 -6.86 9.02 -11.93
CA PRO A 25 -6.39 7.81 -11.27
C PRO A 25 -7.33 6.62 -11.60
N SER A 26 -6.88 5.74 -12.49
CA SER A 26 -7.58 4.50 -12.91
C SER A 26 -6.99 3.23 -12.26
N GLY A 27 -5.83 3.37 -11.62
CA GLY A 27 -5.09 2.35 -10.91
C GLY A 27 -5.19 2.52 -9.41
N ARG A 28 -5.11 1.40 -8.69
CA ARG A 28 -5.11 1.34 -7.23
C ARG A 28 -4.15 0.27 -6.76
N ALA A 29 -3.28 0.64 -5.84
CA ALA A 29 -2.38 -0.25 -5.12
C ALA A 29 -2.76 -0.23 -3.63
N HIS A 30 -2.71 -1.39 -2.99
CA HIS A 30 -2.97 -1.53 -1.56
C HIS A 30 -1.83 -2.30 -0.92
N VAL A 31 -1.33 -1.76 0.18
CA VAL A 31 -0.15 -2.26 0.87
C VAL A 31 -0.33 -2.17 2.37
N ASN A 32 0.15 -3.19 3.04
CA ASN A 32 0.21 -3.28 4.49
C ASN A 32 1.67 -3.31 4.92
N PHE A 33 2.02 -2.42 5.83
CA PHE A 33 3.28 -2.44 6.55
C PHE A 33 3.02 -2.99 7.94
N ILE A 34 3.67 -4.11 8.27
CA ILE A 34 3.48 -4.83 9.52
C ILE A 34 4.82 -4.88 10.25
N TRP A 35 4.83 -4.48 11.52
CA TRP A 35 6.03 -4.63 12.34
C TRP A 35 6.18 -6.08 12.81
N ASP A 36 7.25 -6.76 12.37
CA ASP A 36 7.66 -8.08 12.85
C ASP A 36 8.56 -7.92 14.08
N HIS A 37 7.99 -8.16 15.27
CA HIS A 37 8.69 -8.05 16.55
C HIS A 37 9.81 -9.07 16.73
N ALA A 38 9.71 -10.25 16.11
CA ALA A 38 10.72 -11.31 16.23
C ALA A 38 11.94 -10.99 15.38
N LYS A 39 11.72 -10.45 14.18
CA LYS A 39 12.79 -10.06 13.25
C LYS A 39 13.23 -8.60 13.41
N LYS A 40 12.58 -7.83 14.29
CA LYS A 40 12.80 -6.39 14.53
C LYS A 40 12.83 -5.57 13.23
N LYS A 41 11.89 -5.83 12.33
CA LYS A 41 11.80 -5.14 11.03
C LYS A 41 10.36 -4.98 10.57
N VAL A 42 10.15 -4.03 9.66
CA VAL A 42 8.89 -3.92 8.92
C VAL A 42 8.86 -4.95 7.80
N ILE A 43 7.76 -5.70 7.71
CA ILE A 43 7.42 -6.54 6.57
C ILE A 43 6.33 -5.82 5.78
N MET A 44 6.52 -5.79 4.47
CA MET A 44 5.56 -5.23 3.54
C MET A 44 4.82 -6.37 2.84
N ASP A 45 3.50 -6.28 2.83
CA ASP A 45 2.60 -7.22 2.16
C ASP A 45 1.63 -6.45 1.27
N GLY A 46 1.35 -6.98 0.08
CA GLY A 46 0.51 -6.33 -0.92
C GLY A 46 1.25 -5.77 -2.12
N ASN A 47 0.52 -5.01 -2.95
CA ASN A 47 0.97 -4.61 -4.28
C ASN A 47 1.51 -3.18 -4.27
N LEU A 48 2.64 -2.97 -4.95
CA LEU A 48 3.13 -1.64 -5.29
C LEU A 48 2.48 -1.15 -6.58
N PRO A 49 2.34 0.17 -6.76
CA PRO A 49 2.07 0.71 -8.08
C PRO A 49 3.17 0.26 -9.05
N PRO A 50 2.83 0.01 -10.34
CA PRO A 50 3.81 -0.17 -11.39
C PRO A 50 4.80 0.99 -11.37
N ARG A 51 6.08 0.71 -11.55
CA ARG A 51 7.05 1.77 -11.81
C ARG A 51 6.66 2.40 -13.14
N GLY A 52 6.33 3.69 -13.11
CA GLY A 52 6.12 4.50 -14.31
C GLY A 52 7.42 4.66 -15.10
#